data_AF-A0A1L9PWE0-F1
#
_entry.id   AF-A0A1L9PWE0-F1
#
_cell.length_a   1.000
_cell.length_b   1.000
_cell.length_c   1.000
_cell.angle_alpha   90.00
_cell.angle_beta   90.00
_cell.angle_gamma   90.00
#
_symmetry.space_group_name_H-M   'P 1'
#
loop_
_entity.id
_entity.type
_entity.pdbx_description
1 polymer ?
#
loop_
_entity_poly.entity_id
_entity_poly.type
_entity_poly.pdbx_seq_one_letter_code
_entity_poly.pdbx_strand_id
1 'polypeptide(L)'
;MKLFASLLPALGLCASLNTRQDTWGGSVSLGPSKSTIINAVTTLIPGPAPETQNGVLFLWPGMSNGTGDLIQATLEGWESNDWCGAQATEWCVRASVFGSFGQLDGEPGVAAGDDQVKIEYTLEDDNDTWTQTVTNAQTGDVLSTFSHASGPYMTGYGTGTECNEECTGTSSDQKYINTKITLAEADTTFGDTIATAGGGTYEGLSSSEGGKVWTIESITLPAML
;
A
#
# COMPACT_ATOMS: atom_id res chain seq x y z
N MET A 1 24.84 51.09 50.39
CA MET A 1 25.30 49.69 50.30
C MET A 1 24.61 49.06 49.09
N LYS A 2 25.34 48.82 48.00
CA LYS A 2 24.78 48.33 46.73
C LYS A 2 24.51 46.83 46.83
N LEU A 3 23.25 46.40 46.74
CA LEU A 3 22.94 44.99 46.49
C LEU A 3 22.89 44.75 44.98
N PHE A 4 23.81 43.93 44.49
CA PHE A 4 23.77 43.36 43.15
C PHE A 4 22.70 42.25 43.12
N ALA A 5 21.69 42.39 42.27
CA ALA A 5 20.79 41.30 41.92
C ALA A 5 21.47 40.45 40.84
N SER A 6 21.76 39.19 41.17
CA SER A 6 22.26 38.18 40.23
C SER A 6 21.12 37.74 39.30
N LEU A 7 21.24 38.02 38.00
CA LEU A 7 20.45 37.32 36.99
C LEU A 7 21.02 35.90 36.82
N LEU A 8 20.20 34.88 37.10
CA LEU A 8 20.44 33.54 36.58
C LEU A 8 20.03 33.49 35.10
N PRO A 9 20.86 32.98 34.18
CA PRO A 9 20.40 32.63 32.84
C PRO A 9 19.57 31.34 32.92
N ALA A 10 18.29 31.42 32.58
CA ALA A 10 17.48 30.24 32.32
C ALA A 10 17.97 29.60 31.02
N LEU A 11 18.63 28.45 31.11
CA LEU A 11 18.85 27.56 29.96
C LEU A 11 17.47 27.07 29.50
N GLY A 12 17.00 27.57 28.35
CA GLY A 12 15.88 26.96 27.64
C GLY A 12 16.32 25.60 27.11
N LEU A 13 15.84 24.51 27.72
CA LEU A 13 15.80 23.21 27.07
C LEU A 13 14.84 23.35 25.88
N CYS A 14 15.38 23.53 24.67
CA CYS A 14 14.66 23.14 23.47
C CYS A 14 14.54 21.62 23.54
N ALA A 15 13.39 21.11 23.96
CA ALA A 15 13.02 19.73 23.72
C ALA A 15 12.94 19.57 22.20
N SER A 16 13.93 18.91 21.60
CA SER A 16 13.80 18.37 20.26
C SER A 16 12.64 17.39 20.30
N LEU A 17 11.51 17.77 19.71
CA LEU A 17 10.46 16.81 19.35
C LEU A 17 11.12 15.83 18.37
N ASN A 18 11.55 14.67 18.86
CA ASN A 18 11.98 13.57 18.01
C ASN A 18 10.71 13.07 17.33
N THR A 19 10.42 13.59 16.14
CA THR A 19 9.39 13.02 15.26
C THR A 19 9.89 11.64 14.86
N ARG A 20 9.10 10.60 15.16
CA ARG A 20 9.41 9.24 14.69
C ARG A 20 9.48 9.24 13.16
N GLN A 21 10.44 8.52 12.59
CA GLN A 21 10.72 8.55 11.16
C GLN A 21 9.90 7.52 10.38
N ASP A 22 9.51 7.90 9.17
CA ASP A 22 8.93 6.99 8.19
C ASP A 22 10.04 6.31 7.39
N THR A 23 9.88 5.02 7.14
CA THR A 23 10.86 4.17 6.45
C THR A 23 10.17 3.24 5.47
N TRP A 24 10.92 2.74 4.49
CA TRP A 24 10.37 1.97 3.37
C TRP A 24 11.10 0.63 3.25
N GLY A 25 10.32 -0.44 3.11
CA GLY A 25 10.82 -1.79 2.83
C GLY A 25 10.97 -2.04 1.34
N GLY A 26 10.80 -3.30 0.94
CA GLY A 26 10.80 -3.71 -0.46
C GLY A 26 9.65 -3.07 -1.25
N SER A 27 9.86 -2.82 -2.54
CA SER A 27 8.80 -2.40 -3.44
C SER A 27 9.05 -2.86 -4.88
N VAL A 28 7.96 -3.01 -5.63
CA VAL A 28 7.95 -3.22 -7.09
C VAL A 28 6.87 -2.36 -7.70
N SER A 29 7.18 -1.66 -8.79
CA SER A 29 6.22 -0.80 -9.49
C SER A 29 6.38 -0.87 -11.00
N LEU A 30 5.29 -0.58 -11.72
CA LEU A 30 5.27 -0.28 -13.15
C LEU A 30 4.62 1.08 -13.37
N GLY A 31 5.18 1.83 -14.30
CA GLY A 31 4.59 3.02 -14.87
C GLY A 31 5.50 4.25 -14.86
N PRO A 32 5.01 5.36 -15.44
CA PRO A 32 3.68 5.49 -16.04
C PRO A 32 3.54 4.76 -17.38
N SER A 33 2.37 4.17 -17.64
CA SER A 33 1.94 3.75 -18.98
C SER A 33 1.58 4.97 -19.83
N LYS A 34 1.65 4.81 -21.15
CA LYS A 34 1.06 5.72 -22.14
C LYS A 34 -0.48 5.62 -22.22
N SER A 35 -1.07 4.62 -21.56
CA SER A 35 -2.51 4.41 -21.49
C SER A 35 -3.00 4.40 -20.04
N THR A 36 -4.31 4.52 -19.86
CA THR A 36 -4.98 4.39 -18.57
C THR A 36 -5.09 2.92 -18.18
N ILE A 37 -4.72 2.57 -16.96
CA ILE A 37 -5.10 1.31 -16.33
C ILE A 37 -6.62 1.35 -16.11
N ILE A 38 -7.34 0.32 -16.52
CA ILE A 38 -8.80 0.19 -16.32
C ILE A 38 -9.16 -0.94 -15.36
N ASN A 39 -8.25 -1.89 -15.16
CA ASN A 39 -8.38 -2.93 -14.15
C ASN A 39 -6.98 -3.34 -13.68
N ALA A 40 -6.83 -3.55 -12.38
CA ALA A 40 -5.65 -4.20 -11.82
C ALA A 40 -6.08 -5.14 -10.70
N VAL A 41 -5.47 -6.32 -10.67
CA VAL A 41 -5.74 -7.34 -9.66
C VAL A 41 -4.44 -8.00 -9.23
N THR A 42 -4.32 -8.30 -7.94
CA THR A 42 -3.22 -9.08 -7.37
C THR A 42 -3.72 -9.89 -6.18
N THR A 43 -2.99 -10.92 -5.77
CA THR A 43 -3.26 -11.68 -4.54
C THR A 43 -2.07 -11.57 -3.61
N LEU A 44 -2.26 -10.94 -2.45
CA LEU A 44 -1.26 -10.79 -1.41
C LEU A 44 -1.33 -11.97 -0.43
N ILE A 45 -0.17 -12.54 -0.13
CA ILE A 45 0.06 -13.41 1.03
C ILE A 45 0.98 -12.61 1.98
N PRO A 46 0.45 -12.04 3.07
CA PRO A 46 1.15 -11.01 3.83
C PRO A 46 2.21 -11.55 4.79
N GLY A 47 2.07 -12.80 5.24
CA GLY A 47 2.76 -13.29 6.44
C GLY A 47 2.12 -12.72 7.71
N PRO A 48 2.51 -13.19 8.91
CA PRO A 48 1.92 -12.71 10.15
C PRO A 48 2.22 -11.23 10.39
N ALA A 49 1.24 -10.48 10.90
CA ALA A 49 1.50 -9.14 11.44
C ALA A 49 2.44 -9.24 12.65
N PRO A 50 3.26 -8.22 12.95
CA PRO A 50 4.08 -8.21 14.16
C PRO A 50 3.24 -8.38 15.43
N GLU A 51 3.66 -9.25 16.34
CA GLU A 51 2.94 -9.48 17.62
C GLU A 51 2.90 -8.22 18.49
N THR A 52 3.97 -7.42 18.44
CA THR A 52 4.04 -6.09 19.05
C THR A 52 4.35 -5.11 17.94
N GLN A 53 3.49 -4.10 17.82
CA GLN A 53 3.65 -3.06 16.81
C GLN A 53 3.95 -1.72 17.49
N ASN A 54 4.89 -0.98 16.90
CA ASN A 54 5.14 0.42 17.16
C ASN A 54 4.61 1.20 15.96
N GLY A 55 4.14 2.44 16.11
CA GLY A 55 3.73 3.23 14.95
C GLY A 55 2.71 2.50 14.06
N VAL A 56 2.86 2.61 12.73
CA VAL A 56 1.95 1.96 11.78
C VAL A 56 2.70 1.33 10.60
N LEU A 57 2.46 0.03 10.39
CA LEU A 57 3.00 -0.73 9.26
C LEU A 57 1.92 -0.96 8.21
N PHE A 58 2.24 -0.68 6.95
CA PHE A 58 1.35 -0.88 5.81
C PHE A 58 1.98 -1.83 4.80
N LEU A 59 1.19 -2.80 4.34
CA LEU A 59 1.42 -3.52 3.10
C LEU A 59 0.38 -3.05 2.10
N TRP A 60 0.80 -2.66 0.90
CA TRP A 60 -0.12 -2.16 -0.10
C TRP A 60 0.25 -2.67 -1.49
N PRO A 61 -0.75 -2.85 -2.34
CA PRO A 61 -0.67 -2.42 -3.73
C PRO A 61 -1.55 -1.18 -3.94
N GLY A 62 -1.23 -0.39 -4.96
CA GLY A 62 -1.98 0.82 -5.29
C GLY A 62 -1.70 1.31 -6.71
N MET A 63 -2.55 2.24 -7.16
CA MET A 63 -2.46 2.88 -8.47
C MET A 63 -2.54 4.40 -8.34
N SER A 64 -1.74 5.09 -9.13
CA SER A 64 -1.75 6.54 -9.23
C SER A 64 -1.19 7.00 -10.57
N ASN A 65 -1.29 8.30 -10.85
CA ASN A 65 -0.56 8.97 -11.92
C ASN A 65 0.62 9.82 -11.40
N GLY A 66 0.89 9.76 -10.09
CA GLY A 66 1.96 10.51 -9.41
C GLY A 66 1.63 11.96 -9.06
N THR A 67 0.42 12.44 -9.37
CA THR A 67 0.00 13.84 -9.11
C THR A 67 -1.44 14.00 -8.59
N GLY A 68 -2.27 12.97 -8.74
CA GLY A 68 -3.65 12.94 -8.27
C GLY A 68 -3.84 11.92 -7.16
N ASP A 69 -5.03 11.33 -7.11
CA ASP A 69 -5.39 10.35 -6.11
C ASP A 69 -4.51 9.09 -6.18
N LEU A 70 -4.37 8.44 -5.03
CA LEU A 70 -3.80 7.12 -4.85
C LEU A 70 -4.93 6.17 -4.44
N ILE A 71 -5.29 5.28 -5.35
CA ILE A 71 -6.27 4.21 -5.12
C ILE A 71 -5.50 3.00 -4.60
N GLN A 72 -5.81 2.53 -3.40
CA GLN A 72 -5.02 1.49 -2.74
C GLN A 72 -5.83 0.70 -1.73
N ALA A 73 -5.47 -0.57 -1.58
CA ALA A 73 -5.86 -1.37 -0.44
C ALA A 73 -4.65 -1.59 0.45
N THR A 74 -4.87 -1.53 1.75
CA THR A 74 -3.83 -1.68 2.75
C THR A 74 -4.14 -2.86 3.66
N LEU A 75 -3.09 -3.58 4.05
CA LEU A 75 -3.06 -4.43 5.23
C LEU A 75 -2.22 -3.72 6.27
N GLU A 76 -2.79 -3.50 7.44
CA GLU A 76 -2.26 -2.58 8.42
C GLU A 76 -2.03 -3.25 9.77
N GLY A 77 -0.87 -2.99 10.34
CA GLY A 77 -0.55 -3.29 11.73
C GLY A 77 -0.37 -1.99 12.49
N TRP A 78 -1.21 -1.75 13.48
CA TRP A 78 -1.14 -0.60 14.39
C TRP A 78 -0.76 -1.05 15.79
N GLU A 79 -0.38 -0.10 16.65
CA GLU A 79 -0.21 -0.38 18.10
C GLU A 79 -1.48 -0.98 18.74
N SER A 80 -2.67 -0.59 18.24
CA SER A 80 -3.94 -1.28 18.52
C SER A 80 -4.77 -1.44 17.25
N ASN A 81 -5.24 -2.66 17.01
CA ASN A 81 -6.08 -3.06 15.88
C ASN A 81 -7.58 -3.18 16.26
N ASP A 82 -8.00 -2.69 17.43
CA ASP A 82 -9.39 -2.79 17.92
C ASP A 82 -10.41 -2.17 16.94
N TRP A 83 -9.97 -1.23 16.10
CA TRP A 83 -10.78 -0.53 15.11
C TRP A 83 -11.28 -1.42 13.97
N CYS A 84 -10.57 -2.51 13.65
CA CYS A 84 -11.02 -3.51 12.68
C CYS A 84 -11.38 -4.86 13.32
N GLY A 85 -11.06 -5.05 14.60
CA GLY A 85 -11.30 -6.28 15.35
C GLY A 85 -10.26 -7.39 15.16
N ALA A 86 -9.15 -7.11 14.47
CA ALA A 86 -8.06 -8.07 14.28
C ALA A 86 -7.40 -8.44 15.62
N GLN A 87 -7.06 -9.72 15.74
CA GLN A 87 -6.33 -10.30 16.87
C GLN A 87 -4.82 -10.25 16.64
N ALA A 88 -4.05 -10.74 17.61
CA ALA A 88 -2.59 -10.82 17.49
C ALA A 88 -2.19 -11.57 16.21
N THR A 89 -1.21 -11.04 15.48
CA THR A 89 -0.68 -11.55 14.20
C THR A 89 -1.63 -11.46 12.99
N GLU A 90 -2.85 -10.95 13.17
CA GLU A 90 -3.77 -10.64 12.08
C GLU A 90 -3.60 -9.18 11.60
N TRP A 91 -3.97 -8.93 10.36
CA TRP A 91 -3.94 -7.62 9.72
C TRP A 91 -5.32 -7.00 9.67
N CYS A 92 -5.40 -5.68 9.88
CA CYS A 92 -6.56 -4.92 9.48
C CYS A 92 -6.50 -4.63 7.98
N VAL A 93 -7.59 -4.88 7.26
CA VAL A 93 -7.65 -4.72 5.80
C VAL A 93 -8.60 -3.60 5.44
N ARG A 94 -8.20 -2.65 4.58
CA ARG A 94 -9.14 -1.65 4.03
C ARG A 94 -8.85 -1.31 2.58
N ALA A 95 -9.91 -1.21 1.78
CA ALA A 95 -9.89 -0.51 0.51
C ALA A 95 -9.97 0.99 0.75
N SER A 96 -9.21 1.79 0.01
CA SER A 96 -9.02 3.18 0.38
C SER A 96 -8.56 4.10 -0.75
N VAL A 97 -8.80 5.40 -0.61
CA VAL A 97 -8.28 6.41 -1.54
C VAL A 97 -7.65 7.53 -0.75
N PHE A 98 -6.41 7.86 -1.09
CA PHE A 98 -5.72 9.04 -0.59
C PHE A 98 -5.68 10.12 -1.67
N GLY A 99 -6.00 11.36 -1.31
CA GLY A 99 -5.95 12.49 -2.23
C GLY A 99 -5.84 13.83 -1.51
N SER A 100 -6.13 14.92 -2.23
CA SER A 100 -6.12 16.28 -1.64
C SER A 100 -7.10 16.47 -0.47
N PHE A 101 -8.09 15.57 -0.37
CA PHE A 101 -9.08 15.50 0.70
C PHE A 101 -8.60 14.68 1.91
N GLY A 102 -7.39 14.13 1.88
CA GLY A 102 -6.88 13.19 2.89
C GLY A 102 -7.24 11.74 2.53
N GLN A 103 -7.36 10.91 3.58
CA GLN A 103 -7.64 9.49 3.48
C GLN A 103 -9.14 9.23 3.57
N LEU A 104 -9.68 8.45 2.62
CA LEU A 104 -11.04 7.92 2.65
C LEU A 104 -10.98 6.40 2.61
N ASP A 105 -11.70 5.76 3.51
CA ASP A 105 -11.62 4.32 3.73
C ASP A 105 -13.00 3.66 3.57
N GLY A 106 -13.00 2.45 3.02
CA GLY A 106 -14.13 1.53 3.10
C GLY A 106 -14.26 0.88 4.47
N GLU A 107 -15.32 0.09 4.65
CA GLU A 107 -15.48 -0.72 5.87
C GLU A 107 -14.30 -1.69 6.00
N PRO A 108 -13.67 -1.79 7.18
CA PRO A 108 -12.50 -2.63 7.35
C PRO A 108 -12.86 -4.10 7.56
N GLY A 109 -11.89 -4.96 7.26
CA GLY A 109 -11.93 -6.39 7.52
C GLY A 109 -10.66 -6.89 8.21
N VAL A 110 -10.55 -8.19 8.34
CA VAL A 110 -9.42 -8.88 8.98
C VAL A 110 -8.86 -9.94 8.04
N ALA A 111 -7.54 -10.08 8.00
CA ALA A 111 -6.86 -11.17 7.31
C ALA A 111 -5.77 -11.79 8.19
N ALA A 112 -5.67 -13.12 8.16
CA ALA A 112 -4.57 -13.85 8.78
C ALA A 112 -3.31 -13.83 7.90
N GLY A 113 -2.18 -14.24 8.46
CA GLY A 113 -0.89 -14.18 7.77
C GLY A 113 -0.75 -15.14 6.57
N ASP A 114 -1.52 -16.24 6.56
CA ASP A 114 -1.56 -17.25 5.50
C ASP A 114 -2.76 -17.09 4.55
N ASP A 115 -3.58 -16.06 4.76
CA ASP A 115 -4.69 -15.72 3.86
C ASP A 115 -4.16 -15.26 2.50
N GLN A 116 -4.90 -15.62 1.45
CA GLN A 116 -4.72 -15.10 0.10
C GLN A 116 -5.65 -13.91 -0.11
N VAL A 117 -5.16 -12.70 0.14
CA VAL A 117 -5.93 -11.46 0.04
C VAL A 117 -5.92 -10.98 -1.42
N LYS A 118 -6.98 -11.30 -2.17
CA LYS A 118 -7.18 -10.80 -3.54
C LYS A 118 -7.70 -9.38 -3.50
N ILE A 119 -6.95 -8.48 -4.13
CA ILE A 119 -7.23 -7.05 -4.22
C ILE A 119 -7.49 -6.74 -5.69
N GLU A 120 -8.64 -6.16 -6.00
CA GLU A 120 -9.05 -5.81 -7.36
C GLU A 120 -9.55 -4.38 -7.44
N TYR A 121 -9.03 -3.64 -8.42
CA TYR A 121 -9.43 -2.28 -8.75
C TYR A 121 -10.02 -2.26 -10.15
N THR A 122 -11.19 -1.64 -10.31
CA THR A 122 -11.88 -1.54 -11.59
C THR A 122 -12.35 -0.12 -11.81
N LEU A 123 -12.03 0.45 -12.98
CA LEU A 123 -12.62 1.67 -13.47
C LEU A 123 -14.01 1.34 -14.03
N GLU A 124 -15.03 1.98 -13.48
CA GLU A 124 -16.42 1.77 -13.86
C GLU A 124 -16.76 2.36 -15.24
N ASP A 125 -17.91 1.97 -15.79
CA ASP A 125 -18.37 2.39 -17.11
C ASP A 125 -18.61 3.91 -17.24
N ASP A 126 -18.73 4.63 -16.12
CA ASP A 126 -18.80 6.09 -16.10
C ASP A 126 -17.46 6.77 -16.41
N ASN A 127 -16.38 5.98 -16.48
CA ASN A 127 -15.01 6.40 -16.76
C ASN A 127 -14.52 7.47 -15.77
N ASP A 128 -14.95 7.37 -14.50
CA ASP A 128 -14.59 8.28 -13.42
C ASP A 128 -14.49 7.57 -12.05
N THR A 129 -15.43 6.67 -11.78
CA THR A 129 -15.51 5.93 -10.52
C THR A 129 -14.58 4.72 -10.54
N TRP A 130 -13.81 4.56 -9.48
CA TRP A 130 -13.03 3.37 -9.22
C TRP A 130 -13.64 2.57 -8.09
N THR A 131 -13.95 1.31 -8.36
CA THR A 131 -14.36 0.34 -7.34
C THR A 131 -13.18 -0.54 -6.96
N GLN A 132 -12.98 -0.67 -5.66
CA GLN A 132 -12.00 -1.53 -5.04
C GLN A 132 -12.72 -2.64 -4.31
N THR A 133 -12.37 -3.89 -4.57
CA THR A 133 -12.89 -5.05 -3.85
C THR A 133 -11.73 -5.87 -3.31
N VAL A 134 -11.72 -6.07 -2.00
CA VAL A 134 -10.72 -6.89 -1.31
C VAL A 134 -11.43 -8.13 -0.77
N THR A 135 -10.91 -9.30 -1.11
CA THR A 135 -11.52 -10.60 -0.77
C THR A 135 -10.47 -11.57 -0.25
N ASN A 136 -10.86 -12.44 0.66
CA ASN A 136 -10.10 -13.66 0.93
C ASN A 136 -10.37 -14.64 -0.21
N ALA A 137 -9.36 -14.94 -1.03
CA ALA A 137 -9.49 -15.80 -2.21
C ALA A 137 -9.68 -17.28 -1.87
N GLN A 138 -9.34 -17.71 -0.64
CA GLN A 138 -9.55 -19.08 -0.18
C GLN A 138 -10.99 -19.30 0.29
N THR A 139 -11.60 -18.32 0.98
CA THR A 139 -12.96 -18.45 1.53
C THR A 139 -14.04 -17.83 0.62
N GLY A 140 -13.67 -16.82 -0.17
CA GLY A 140 -14.58 -16.00 -0.96
C GLY A 140 -15.19 -14.82 -0.20
N ASP A 141 -14.81 -14.60 1.07
CA ASP A 141 -15.35 -13.52 1.89
C ASP A 141 -14.85 -12.15 1.41
N VAL A 142 -15.74 -11.16 1.38
CA VAL A 142 -15.37 -9.77 1.15
C VAL A 142 -14.81 -9.19 2.44
N LEU A 143 -13.57 -8.73 2.40
CA LEU A 143 -12.87 -8.12 3.54
C LEU A 143 -13.08 -6.61 3.56
N SER A 144 -13.08 -5.97 2.39
CA SER A 144 -13.35 -4.53 2.27
C SER A 144 -13.81 -4.18 0.86
N THR A 145 -14.59 -3.12 0.73
CA THR A 145 -15.00 -2.55 -0.55
C THR A 145 -15.11 -1.05 -0.43
N PHE A 146 -14.66 -0.33 -1.45
CA PHE A 146 -14.77 1.12 -1.51
C PHE A 146 -14.87 1.59 -2.96
N SER A 147 -15.76 2.55 -3.23
CA SER A 147 -15.91 3.16 -4.55
C SER A 147 -15.81 4.67 -4.42
N HIS A 148 -15.03 5.30 -5.30
CA HIS A 148 -14.82 6.75 -5.28
C HIS A 148 -14.53 7.28 -6.69
N ALA A 149 -15.03 8.49 -6.97
CA ALA A 149 -14.73 9.19 -8.22
C ALA A 149 -13.31 9.78 -8.15
N SER A 150 -12.39 9.19 -8.92
CA SER A 150 -10.96 9.55 -8.94
C SER A 150 -10.41 9.70 -10.37
N GLY A 151 -11.29 9.66 -11.37
CA GLY A 151 -10.97 9.88 -12.77
C GLY A 151 -10.24 8.73 -13.46
N PRO A 152 -10.25 8.71 -14.81
CA PRO A 152 -9.67 7.64 -15.61
C PRO A 152 -8.18 7.90 -15.88
N TYR A 153 -7.42 8.31 -14.86
CA TYR A 153 -6.06 8.84 -15.05
C TYR A 153 -4.96 7.94 -14.48
N MET A 154 -5.28 6.78 -13.92
CA MET A 154 -4.30 5.88 -13.32
C MET A 154 -3.38 5.30 -14.39
N THR A 155 -2.07 5.55 -14.29
CA THR A 155 -1.08 5.09 -15.28
C THR A 155 0.05 4.27 -14.66
N GLY A 156 0.18 4.28 -13.33
CA GLY A 156 1.12 3.48 -12.58
C GLY A 156 0.42 2.53 -11.63
N TYR A 157 1.06 1.39 -11.41
CA TYR A 157 0.73 0.40 -10.39
C TYR A 157 1.98 0.14 -9.55
N GLY A 158 1.84 -0.01 -8.26
CA GLY A 158 2.94 -0.39 -7.39
C GLY A 158 2.49 -1.20 -6.20
N THR A 159 3.47 -1.80 -5.53
CA THR A 159 3.32 -2.43 -4.23
C THR A 159 4.54 -2.17 -3.38
N GLY A 160 4.35 -2.10 -2.05
CA GLY A 160 5.44 -1.89 -1.12
C GLY A 160 5.08 -2.22 0.33
N THR A 161 6.13 -2.18 1.15
CA THR A 161 6.04 -2.15 2.62
C THR A 161 6.41 -0.76 3.09
N GLU A 162 5.51 -0.10 3.82
CA GLU A 162 5.70 1.25 4.37
C GLU A 162 5.61 1.18 5.89
N CYS A 163 6.53 1.85 6.56
CA CYS A 163 6.67 1.80 8.00
C CYS A 163 6.71 3.22 8.56
N ASN A 164 5.60 3.64 9.14
CA ASN A 164 5.43 4.99 9.64
C ASN A 164 5.65 5.04 11.14
N GLU A 165 6.25 6.13 11.59
CA GLU A 165 6.49 6.39 13.01
C GLU A 165 7.32 5.30 13.73
N GLU A 166 8.49 4.95 13.16
CA GLU A 166 9.41 3.92 13.68
C GLU A 166 8.69 2.59 13.98
N CYS A 167 7.91 2.12 13.02
CA CYS A 167 7.14 0.91 13.20
C CYS A 167 8.03 -0.34 13.38
N THR A 168 7.44 -1.38 13.96
CA THR A 168 8.00 -2.73 13.90
C THR A 168 7.72 -3.28 12.50
N GLY A 169 8.78 -3.53 11.72
CA GLY A 169 8.66 -4.02 10.36
C GLY A 169 8.24 -5.49 10.26
N THR A 170 8.15 -6.00 9.03
CA THR A 170 7.70 -7.37 8.77
C THR A 170 8.74 -8.42 9.17
N SER A 171 8.27 -9.55 9.70
CA SER A 171 9.12 -10.67 10.15
C SER A 171 9.32 -11.77 9.09
N SER A 172 8.63 -11.65 7.95
CA SER A 172 8.65 -12.62 6.85
C SER A 172 8.53 -11.91 5.50
N ASP A 173 8.74 -12.65 4.41
CA ASP A 173 8.52 -12.13 3.05
C ASP A 173 7.02 -11.92 2.79
N GLN A 174 6.70 -10.83 2.10
CA GLN A 174 5.38 -10.61 1.50
C GLN A 174 5.41 -11.11 0.06
N LYS A 175 4.38 -11.86 -0.35
CA LYS A 175 4.24 -12.33 -1.73
C LYS A 175 3.02 -11.73 -2.38
N TYR A 176 3.18 -11.16 -3.57
CA TYR A 176 2.06 -10.77 -4.43
C TYR A 176 2.09 -11.66 -5.67
N ILE A 177 1.06 -12.46 -5.86
CA ILE A 177 0.98 -13.45 -6.93
C ILE A 177 -0.14 -13.13 -7.91
N ASN A 178 0.02 -13.59 -9.14
CA ASN A 178 -0.97 -13.46 -10.21
C ASN A 178 -1.40 -12.00 -10.42
N THR A 179 -0.43 -11.07 -10.39
CA THR A 179 -0.72 -9.66 -10.66
C THR A 179 -1.08 -9.53 -12.15
N LYS A 180 -2.22 -8.93 -12.44
CA LYS A 180 -2.67 -8.63 -13.80
C LYS A 180 -3.12 -7.18 -13.87
N ILE A 181 -2.63 -6.46 -14.88
CA ILE A 181 -2.97 -5.07 -15.16
C ILE A 181 -3.51 -5.00 -16.59
N THR A 182 -4.70 -4.40 -16.75
CA THR A 182 -5.35 -4.19 -18.04
C THR A 182 -5.39 -2.71 -18.34
N LEU A 183 -4.85 -2.32 -19.49
CA LEU A 183 -4.85 -0.95 -20.00
C LEU A 183 -6.09 -0.72 -20.90
N ALA A 184 -6.53 0.53 -21.03
CA ALA A 184 -7.57 0.92 -21.96
C ALA A 184 -7.13 0.65 -23.41
N GLU A 185 -5.91 1.06 -23.73
CA GLU A 185 -5.24 0.90 -25.01
C GLU A 185 -3.89 0.22 -24.85
N ALA A 186 -3.43 -0.46 -25.90
CA ALA A 186 -2.16 -1.17 -25.86
C ALA A 186 -0.97 -0.22 -25.68
N ASP A 187 -0.07 -0.58 -24.75
CA ASP A 187 1.23 0.04 -24.57
C ASP A 187 2.29 -1.05 -24.45
N THR A 188 2.97 -1.35 -25.55
CA THR A 188 4.00 -2.40 -25.61
C THR A 188 5.24 -2.07 -24.78
N THR A 189 5.39 -0.82 -24.32
CA THR A 189 6.55 -0.36 -23.55
C THR A 189 6.29 -0.27 -22.05
N PHE A 190 5.08 -0.58 -21.57
CA PHE A 190 4.75 -0.46 -20.15
C PHE A 190 5.64 -1.36 -19.27
N GLY A 191 5.93 -2.59 -19.69
CA GLY A 191 6.84 -3.47 -18.95
C GLY A 191 8.27 -2.96 -18.84
N ASP A 192 8.74 -2.11 -19.76
CA ASP A 192 10.08 -1.52 -19.71
C ASP A 192 10.24 -0.53 -18.54
N THR A 193 9.11 -0.12 -17.94
CA THR A 193 9.07 0.81 -16.80
C THR A 193 9.20 0.13 -15.44
N ILE A 194 9.28 -1.21 -15.40
CA ILE A 194 9.32 -1.93 -14.12
C ILE A 194 10.52 -1.50 -13.28
N ALA A 195 10.26 -1.15 -12.03
CA ALA A 195 11.26 -0.71 -11.06
C ALA A 195 11.14 -1.53 -9.77
N THR A 196 12.26 -1.67 -9.08
CA THR A 196 12.35 -2.36 -7.78
C THR A 196 13.19 -1.54 -6.81
N ALA A 197 12.86 -1.62 -5.52
CA ALA A 197 13.65 -1.03 -4.45
C ALA A 197 13.56 -1.89 -3.18
N GLY A 198 14.43 -1.62 -2.20
CA GLY A 198 14.39 -2.29 -0.89
C GLY A 198 14.53 -3.81 -0.94
N GLY A 199 15.17 -4.36 -2.00
CA GLY A 199 15.29 -5.80 -2.21
C GLY A 199 14.05 -6.50 -2.77
N GLY A 200 13.02 -5.75 -3.16
CA GLY A 200 11.87 -6.28 -3.90
C GLY A 200 12.31 -6.96 -5.20
N THR A 201 11.71 -8.11 -5.51
CA THR A 201 11.98 -8.89 -6.72
C THR A 201 10.69 -9.31 -7.39
N TYR A 202 10.75 -9.63 -8.68
CA TYR A 202 9.61 -10.11 -9.45
C TYR A 202 10.03 -11.20 -10.45
N GLU A 203 9.10 -12.07 -10.80
CA GLU A 203 9.26 -13.11 -11.82
C GLU A 203 8.05 -13.15 -12.76
N GLY A 204 8.27 -13.59 -14.00
CA GLY A 204 7.18 -13.84 -14.96
C GLY A 204 6.52 -12.58 -15.54
N LEU A 205 7.19 -11.41 -15.52
CA LEU A 205 6.68 -10.23 -16.21
C LEU A 205 6.49 -10.54 -17.71
N SER A 206 5.26 -10.38 -18.20
CA SER A 206 4.90 -10.67 -19.57
C SER A 206 3.71 -9.83 -20.02
N SER A 207 3.48 -9.76 -21.33
CA SER A 207 2.32 -9.07 -21.92
C SER A 207 1.58 -9.95 -22.92
N SER A 208 0.30 -9.63 -23.08
CA SER A 208 -0.60 -10.23 -24.06
C SER A 208 -1.48 -9.15 -24.69
N GLU A 209 -2.32 -9.55 -25.66
CA GLU A 209 -3.22 -8.62 -26.36
C GLU A 209 -2.49 -7.39 -26.94
N GLY A 210 -1.28 -7.60 -27.47
CA GLY A 210 -0.47 -6.54 -28.07
C GLY A 210 0.06 -5.50 -27.08
N GLY A 211 0.13 -5.81 -25.78
CA GLY A 211 0.57 -4.87 -24.74
C GLY A 211 -0.59 -4.18 -24.02
N LYS A 212 -1.82 -4.66 -24.19
CA LYS A 212 -3.00 -4.20 -23.44
C LYS A 212 -3.12 -4.86 -22.08
N VAL A 213 -2.69 -6.12 -21.95
CA VAL A 213 -2.73 -6.88 -20.70
C VAL A 213 -1.31 -7.24 -20.28
N TRP A 214 -0.96 -6.91 -19.05
CA TRP A 214 0.33 -7.17 -18.44
C TRP A 214 0.17 -8.06 -17.22
N THR A 215 1.06 -9.02 -17.04
CA THR A 215 1.03 -9.97 -15.93
C THR A 215 2.40 -10.09 -15.27
N ILE A 216 2.40 -10.26 -13.95
CA ILE A 216 3.57 -10.64 -13.15
C ILE A 216 3.15 -11.86 -12.34
N GLU A 217 3.84 -12.98 -12.53
CA GLU A 217 3.50 -14.24 -11.87
C GLU A 217 3.71 -14.14 -10.36
N SER A 218 4.85 -13.59 -9.94
CA SER A 218 5.14 -13.36 -8.53
C SER A 218 5.98 -12.10 -8.30
N ILE A 219 5.71 -11.44 -7.19
CA ILE A 219 6.50 -10.38 -6.58
C ILE A 219 6.82 -10.83 -5.17
N THR A 220 8.07 -10.66 -4.74
CA THR A 220 8.52 -10.92 -3.38
C THR A 220 9.08 -9.63 -2.80
N LEU A 221 8.53 -9.18 -1.68
CA LEU A 221 9.13 -8.14 -0.85
C LEU A 221 9.77 -8.82 0.37
N PRO A 222 11.07 -8.61 0.64
CA PRO A 222 11.73 -9.23 1.78
C PRO A 222 11.22 -8.66 3.10
N ALA A 223 11.41 -9.44 4.17
CA ALA A 223 11.16 -8.99 5.53
C ALA A 223 11.90 -7.67 5.85
N MET A 224 11.20 -6.74 6.51
CA MET A 224 11.75 -5.48 7.00
C MET A 224 12.14 -5.64 8.48
N LEU A 225 13.33 -6.20 8.71
CA LEU A 225 13.88 -6.54 10.04
C LEU A 225 14.44 -5.34 10.82
#